data_AF-A0A7Z0N9K3-F1
#
_entry.id   AF-A0A7Z0N9K3-F1
#
_cell.length_a   1.000
_cell.length_b   1.000
_cell.length_c   1.000
_cell.angle_alpha   90.00
_cell.angle_beta   90.00
_cell.angle_gamma   90.00
#
_symmetry.space_group_name_H-M   'P 1'
#
loop_
_entity.id
_entity.type
_entity.pdbx_description
1 polymer ?
#
loop_
_entity_poly.entity_id
_entity_poly.type
_entity_poly.pdbx_seq_one_letter_code
_entity_poly.pdbx_strand_id
1 'polypeptide(L)'
;MHSKAAHHKRIVSILQKLNGTLLADTHCVFAGGTAIALQMNDFRLSTDIAFLCSSQEGYRQLRGLVGQYSMTGLSALFDETAPS
;
A
#
# COMPACT_ATOMS: atom_id res chain seq x y z
N MET A 1 -9.27 -11.92 19.13
CA MET A 1 -8.90 -12.92 18.10
C MET A 1 -9.72 -12.65 16.85
N HIS A 2 -9.14 -12.11 15.77
CA HIS A 2 -9.87 -11.86 14.52
C HIS A 2 -10.09 -13.18 13.77
N SER A 3 -11.32 -13.46 13.33
CA SER A 3 -11.61 -14.68 12.57
C SER A 3 -11.01 -14.61 11.15
N LYS A 4 -10.65 -15.77 10.57
CA LYS A 4 -10.12 -15.86 9.20
C LYS A 4 -11.04 -15.18 8.18
N ALA A 5 -12.36 -15.30 8.36
CA ALA A 5 -13.35 -14.65 7.50
C ALA A 5 -13.34 -13.11 7.61
N ALA A 6 -13.17 -12.58 8.83
CA ALA A 6 -13.06 -11.12 9.03
C ALA A 6 -11.77 -10.56 8.39
N HIS A 7 -10.66 -11.30 8.51
CA HIS A 7 -9.40 -10.93 7.87
C HIS A 7 -9.49 -10.92 6.34
N HIS A 8 -10.08 -11.96 5.76
CA HIS A 8 -10.31 -12.04 4.32
C HIS A 8 -11.16 -10.88 3.80
N LYS A 9 -12.30 -10.59 4.45
CA LYS A 9 -13.16 -9.44 4.08
C LYS A 9 -12.41 -8.12 4.15
N ARG A 10 -11.49 -7.96 5.12
CA ARG A 10 -10.65 -6.76 5.24
C ARG A 10 -9.71 -6.63 4.05
N ILE A 11 -9.02 -7.69 3.66
CA ILE A 11 -8.13 -7.68 2.48
C ILE A 11 -8.92 -7.34 1.21
N VAL A 12 -10.08 -7.97 1.00
CA VAL A 12 -10.95 -7.66 -0.15
C VAL A 12 -11.36 -6.18 -0.14
N SER A 13 -11.77 -5.65 1.01
CA SER A 13 -12.12 -4.23 1.13
C SER A 13 -10.96 -3.29 0.85
N ILE A 14 -9.72 -3.67 1.21
CA ILE A 14 -8.52 -2.89 0.88
C ILE A 14 -8.29 -2.93 -0.64
N LEU A 15 -8.28 -4.11 -1.24
CA LEU A 15 -8.05 -4.28 -2.68
C LEU A 15 -9.05 -3.48 -3.52
N GLN A 16 -10.32 -3.43 -3.11
CA GLN A 16 -11.38 -2.64 -3.77
C GLN A 16 -11.17 -1.12 -3.70
N LYS A 17 -10.37 -0.63 -2.73
CA LYS A 17 -10.08 0.79 -2.53
C LYS A 17 -8.76 1.24 -3.14
N LEU A 18 -7.95 0.31 -3.64
CA LEU A 18 -6.67 0.65 -4.27
C LEU A 18 -6.89 1.43 -5.55
N ASN A 19 -6.10 2.49 -5.74
CA ASN A 19 -6.07 3.24 -6.98
C ASN A 19 -5.11 2.56 -7.97
N GLY A 20 -5.66 1.75 -8.88
CA GLY A 20 -4.87 1.01 -9.88
C GLY A 20 -4.08 1.91 -10.83
N THR A 21 -4.62 3.07 -11.20
CA THR A 21 -3.93 4.05 -12.05
C THR A 21 -2.69 4.60 -11.36
N LEU A 22 -2.83 5.05 -10.10
CA LEU A 22 -1.69 5.51 -9.31
C LEU A 22 -0.59 4.44 -9.18
N LEU A 23 -0.99 3.19 -8.92
CA LEU A 23 -0.04 2.08 -8.82
C LEU A 23 0.69 1.86 -10.16
N ALA A 24 -0.01 1.91 -11.29
CA ALA A 24 0.59 1.79 -12.61
C ALA A 24 1.55 2.95 -12.93
N ASP A 25 1.12 4.19 -12.69
CA ASP A 25 1.90 5.42 -12.94
C ASP A 25 3.18 5.48 -12.10
N THR A 26 3.17 4.84 -10.92
CA THR A 26 4.33 4.75 -10.03
C THR A 26 5.17 3.50 -10.25
N HIS A 27 4.88 2.70 -11.27
CA HIS A 27 5.52 1.42 -11.55
C HIS A 27 5.49 0.45 -10.35
N CYS A 28 4.36 0.45 -9.64
CA CYS A 28 4.09 -0.39 -8.49
C CYS A 28 3.09 -1.48 -8.84
N VAL A 29 3.49 -2.74 -8.68
CA VAL A 29 2.70 -3.93 -9.03
C VAL A 29 2.55 -4.85 -7.84
N PHE A 30 1.58 -5.76 -7.87
CA PHE A 30 1.51 -6.84 -6.89
C PHE A 30 2.76 -7.73 -6.98
N ALA A 31 3.17 -8.29 -5.84
CA ALA A 31 4.36 -9.12 -5.73
C ALA A 31 4.11 -10.37 -4.89
N GLY A 32 5.12 -11.26 -4.85
CA GLY A 32 5.14 -12.45 -4.00
C GLY A 32 3.90 -13.34 -4.19
N GLY A 33 3.42 -13.90 -3.08
CA GLY A 33 2.23 -14.76 -3.09
C GLY A 33 0.95 -14.07 -3.58
N THR A 34 0.86 -12.74 -3.44
CA THR A 34 -0.28 -11.96 -3.97
C THR A 34 -0.29 -11.97 -5.49
N ALA A 35 0.85 -11.69 -6.13
CA ALA A 35 0.95 -11.71 -7.60
C ALA A 35 0.66 -13.10 -8.18
N ILE A 36 1.25 -14.14 -7.59
CA ILE A 36 1.10 -15.52 -8.06
C ILE A 36 -0.37 -15.96 -7.98
N ALA A 37 -1.05 -15.71 -6.86
CA ALA A 37 -2.45 -16.09 -6.69
C ALA A 37 -3.36 -15.41 -7.73
N LEU A 38 -3.14 -14.11 -7.99
CA LEU A 38 -3.89 -13.36 -8.99
C LEU A 38 -3.63 -13.83 -10.42
N GLN A 39 -2.37 -14.15 -10.76
CA GLN A 39 -1.99 -14.61 -12.10
C GLN A 39 -2.49 -16.02 -12.40
N MET A 40 -2.46 -16.92 -11.40
CA MET A 40 -2.85 -18.32 -11.56
C MET A 40 -4.34 -18.57 -11.33
N ASN A 41 -5.12 -17.53 -11.03
CA ASN A 41 -6.51 -17.65 -10.57
C ASN A 41 -6.65 -18.65 -9.41
N ASP A 42 -5.63 -18.70 -8.55
CA ASP A 42 -5.55 -19.64 -7.44
C ASP A 42 -6.22 -19.05 -6.19
N PHE A 43 -6.94 -19.88 -5.44
CA PHE A 43 -7.65 -19.44 -4.24
C PHE A 43 -6.84 -19.76 -2.99
N ARG A 44 -6.15 -18.74 -2.48
CA ARG A 44 -5.41 -18.81 -1.21
C ARG A 44 -5.93 -17.77 -0.22
N LEU A 45 -6.01 -18.16 1.05
CA LEU A 45 -6.26 -17.19 2.11
C LEU A 45 -5.05 -16.27 2.25
N SER A 46 -5.15 -15.06 1.68
CA SER A 46 -4.13 -14.03 1.86
C SER A 46 -4.06 -13.59 3.32
N THR A 47 -2.85 -13.48 3.83
CA THR A 47 -2.56 -12.93 5.17
C THR A 47 -2.09 -11.48 5.09
N ASP A 48 -1.49 -11.10 3.97
CA ASP A 48 -0.97 -9.77 3.65
C ASP A 48 -1.25 -9.44 2.17
N ILE A 49 -0.81 -8.25 1.74
CA ILE A 49 -0.81 -7.80 0.34
C ILE A 49 0.60 -7.30 0.07
N ALA A 50 1.29 -7.92 -0.88
CA ALA A 50 2.66 -7.56 -1.23
C ALA A 50 2.71 -6.74 -2.53
N PHE A 51 3.54 -5.70 -2.54
CA PHE A 51 3.81 -4.86 -3.70
C PHE A 51 5.31 -4.80 -4.01
N LEU A 52 5.63 -4.58 -5.28
CA LEU A 52 6.98 -4.27 -5.77
C LEU A 52 6.91 -2.99 -6.59
N CYS A 53 7.74 -2.01 -6.25
CA CYS A 53 7.89 -0.77 -7.01
C CYS A 53 9.24 -0.77 -7.71
N SER A 54 9.25 -0.76 -9.05
CA SER A 54 10.49 -0.82 -9.83
C SER A 54 11.09 0.56 -10.12
N SER A 55 10.36 1.64 -9.84
CA SER A 55 10.84 3.02 -9.99
C SER A 55 11.19 3.62 -8.63
N GLN A 56 12.38 4.25 -8.55
CA GLN A 56 12.79 4.99 -7.35
C GLN A 56 11.94 6.26 -7.17
N GLU A 57 11.64 6.98 -8.25
CA GLU A 57 10.74 8.13 -8.29
C GLU A 57 9.34 7.73 -7.85
N GLY A 58 8.80 6.66 -8.42
CA GLY A 58 7.49 6.11 -8.08
C GLY A 58 7.40 5.72 -6.60
N TYR A 59 8.44 5.07 -6.06
CA TYR A 59 8.50 4.73 -4.64
C TYR A 59 8.52 5.98 -3.76
N ARG A 60 9.28 7.02 -4.13
CA ARG A 60 9.28 8.30 -3.39
C ARG A 60 7.90 8.95 -3.39
N GLN A 61 7.20 8.95 -4.52
CA GLN A 61 5.84 9.50 -4.63
C GLN A 61 4.85 8.73 -3.74
N LEU A 62 4.83 7.39 -3.84
CA LEU A 62 3.99 6.54 -3.01
C LEU A 62 4.27 6.75 -1.52
N ARG A 63 5.55 6.78 -1.13
CA ARG A 63 5.95 7.05 0.25
C ARG A 63 5.49 8.44 0.72
N GLY A 64 5.58 9.46 -0.14
CA GLY A 64 5.09 10.80 0.14
C GLY A 64 3.58 10.82 0.43
N LEU A 65 2.79 10.16 -0.42
CA LEU A 65 1.34 10.03 -0.24
C LEU A 65 1.01 9.28 1.06
N VAL A 66 1.64 8.14 1.31
CA VAL A 66 1.45 7.39 2.56
C VAL A 66 1.83 8.25 3.76
N GLY A 67 2.92 9.01 3.69
CA GLY A 67 3.35 9.94 4.75
C GLY A 67 2.32 11.05 5.02
N GLN A 68 1.67 11.59 3.99
CA GLN A 68 0.60 12.60 4.12
C GLN A 68 -0.64 12.05 4.83
N TYR A 69 -0.99 10.79 4.60
CA TYR A 69 -2.15 10.13 5.25
C TYR A 69 -1.78 9.42 6.56
N SER A 70 -0.51 9.11 6.77
CA SER A 70 0.02 8.53 8.00
C SER A 70 0.24 9.67 9.00
N MET A 71 -0.81 9.96 9.76
CA MET A 71 -0.80 10.84 10.94
C MET A 71 0.36 10.48 11.88
N THR A 72 1.56 10.97 11.60
CA THR A 72 2.77 10.73 12.37
C THR A 72 3.35 12.08 12.74
N GLY A 73 3.70 12.27 14.01
CA GLY A 73 4.23 13.52 14.58
C GLY A 73 5.58 13.99 14.01
N LEU A 74 6.00 13.48 12.85
CA LEU A 74 7.15 13.94 12.08
C LEU A 74 6.83 15.16 11.20
N SER A 75 5.55 15.56 11.07
CA SER A 75 5.17 16.82 10.42
C SER A 75 5.84 18.04 11.08
N ALA A 76 6.15 17.96 12.37
CA ALA A 76 6.87 19.00 13.12
C ALA A 76 8.32 19.25 12.64
N LEU A 77 8.91 18.33 11.88
CA LEU A 77 10.26 18.51 11.32
C LEU A 77 10.27 19.34 10.03
N PHE A 78 9.10 19.65 9.47
CA PHE A 78 8.95 20.35 8.20
C PHE A 78 8.12 21.64 8.32
N ASP A 79 7.78 22.07 9.54
CA ASP A 79 7.08 23.33 9.81
C ASP A 79 8.11 24.47 9.94
N GLU A 80 8.25 25.30 8.90
CA GLU A 80 9.24 26.39 8.83
C GLU A 80 8.77 27.66 9.58
N THR A 81 8.04 27.49 10.68
CA THR A 81 7.56 28.59 11.53
C THR A 81 7.91 28.40 13.00
N ALA A 82 9.19 28.17 13.31
CA ALA A 82 9.73 28.43 14.63
C ALA A 82 10.36 29.84 14.64
N PRO A 83 9.91 30.78 15.49
CA PRO A 83 10.49 32.11 15.53
C PRO A 83 11.92 32.07 16.08
N SER A 84 12.75 32.95 15.54
CA SER A 84 14.17 33.21 15.88
C SER A 84 14.46 33.34 17.37
#